data_AF-A0A6P3BM63-F1
#
_entry.id   AF-A0A6P3BM63-F1
#
_cell.length_a   1.000
_cell.length_b   1.000
_cell.length_c   1.000
_cell.angle_alpha   90.00
_cell.angle_beta   90.00
_cell.angle_gamma   90.00
#
_symmetry.space_group_name_H-M   'P 1'
#
loop_
_entity.id
_entity.type
_entity.pdbx_description
1 polymer ?
#
loop_
_entity_poly.entity_id
_entity_poly.type
_entity_poly.pdbx_seq_one_letter_code
_entity_poly.pdbx_strand_id
1 'polypeptide(L)'
;MLAHRFLLIAGASAALLCGSGARAATAAAAAACPSPSFDRYPARAASAPRKPAAAPRLTSKEARLYRTVIRDEFTQPANFAGHYRVATWGCGTDCRNFAIVDKYTSATYTMPGVQAIAGVMGNDEERVDFRPGSRLLIVAGCFNDDCDDNSAKAARFFYEWTGTQLRRIGTCPLAIEPLQ
;
A
#
# COMPACT_ATOMS: atom_id res chain seq x y z
N MET A 1 57.27 -75.57 25.47
CA MET A 1 58.42 -75.36 24.58
C MET A 1 58.21 -74.04 23.87
N LEU A 2 59.10 -73.08 24.11
CA LEU A 2 59.10 -71.74 23.53
C LEU A 2 59.52 -71.80 22.06
N ALA A 3 58.93 -70.90 21.26
CA ALA A 3 59.58 -70.05 20.24
C ALA A 3 58.80 -70.02 18.92
N HIS A 4 58.34 -68.84 18.49
CA HIS A 4 59.02 -68.09 17.43
C HIS A 4 58.47 -66.67 17.26
N ARG A 5 59.36 -65.83 16.78
CA ARG A 5 59.36 -64.36 16.66
C ARG A 5 58.74 -63.87 15.33
N PHE A 6 58.72 -62.54 15.20
CA PHE A 6 58.56 -61.68 14.01
C PHE A 6 57.12 -61.34 13.61
N LEU A 7 56.74 -60.13 13.18
CA LEU A 7 57.29 -58.77 13.17
C LEU A 7 56.20 -57.88 12.51
N LEU A 8 56.06 -56.60 12.92
CA LEU A 8 55.38 -55.48 12.23
C LEU A 8 53.84 -55.65 12.04
N ILE A 9 52.99 -54.62 12.12
CA ILE A 9 52.89 -53.46 11.22
C ILE A 9 52.13 -52.34 11.95
N ALA A 10 52.50 -51.10 11.59
CA ALA A 10 51.90 -49.84 11.97
C ALA A 10 50.39 -49.71 11.70
N GLY A 11 49.72 -48.85 12.47
CA GLY A 11 48.34 -48.45 12.17
C GLY A 11 47.81 -47.41 13.14
N ALA A 12 48.28 -46.16 13.02
CA ALA A 12 47.59 -45.02 13.58
C ALA A 12 46.26 -44.83 12.82
N SER A 13 45.14 -44.76 13.53
CA SER A 13 43.88 -44.31 12.95
C SER A 13 43.13 -43.46 13.98
N ALA A 14 43.42 -42.16 13.92
CA ALA A 14 42.56 -41.13 14.47
C ALA A 14 41.35 -41.01 13.54
N ALA A 15 40.20 -41.53 13.96
CA ALA A 15 38.94 -41.25 13.27
C ALA A 15 38.42 -39.89 13.76
N LEU A 16 38.56 -38.88 12.90
CA LEU A 16 38.01 -37.55 13.09
C LEU A 16 36.49 -37.60 13.27
N LEU A 17 35.98 -36.82 14.23
CA LEU A 17 34.57 -36.52 14.41
C LEU A 17 34.04 -35.73 13.21
N CYS A 18 33.30 -36.38 12.31
CA CYS A 18 32.43 -35.67 11.38
C CYS A 18 31.11 -35.32 12.08
N GLY A 19 31.12 -34.21 12.82
CA GLY A 19 29.89 -33.57 13.27
C GLY A 19 29.06 -33.14 12.06
N SER A 20 27.94 -33.79 11.82
CA SER A 20 26.95 -33.37 10.84
C SER A 20 26.28 -32.09 11.33
N GLY A 21 26.88 -30.94 11.05
CA GLY A 21 26.25 -29.64 11.25
C GLY A 21 25.05 -29.51 10.31
N ALA A 22 23.85 -29.74 10.84
CA ALA A 22 22.62 -29.39 10.16
C ALA A 22 22.59 -27.86 9.98
N ARG A 23 22.86 -27.39 8.76
CA ARG A 23 22.58 -26.00 8.38
C ARG A 23 21.06 -25.85 8.34
N ALA A 24 20.48 -25.31 9.40
CA ALA A 24 19.14 -24.78 9.36
C ALA A 24 19.12 -23.66 8.31
N ALA A 25 18.42 -23.90 7.20
CA ALA A 25 18.09 -22.85 6.25
C ALA A 25 17.14 -21.88 6.96
N THR A 26 17.65 -20.73 7.39
CA THR A 26 16.79 -19.59 7.72
C THR A 26 16.09 -19.18 6.43
N ALA A 27 14.83 -19.57 6.30
CA ALA A 27 13.92 -18.93 5.35
C ALA A 27 13.98 -17.43 5.64
N ALA A 28 14.45 -16.64 4.68
CA ALA A 28 14.31 -15.20 4.75
C ALA A 28 12.80 -14.94 4.86
N ALA A 29 12.34 -14.52 6.03
CA ALA A 29 11.00 -14.00 6.18
C ALA A 29 10.89 -12.86 5.15
N ALA A 30 10.10 -13.06 4.10
CA ALA A 30 9.66 -11.96 3.25
C ALA A 30 9.23 -10.86 4.21
N ALA A 31 9.89 -9.70 4.12
CA ALA A 31 9.72 -8.62 5.08
C ALA A 31 8.23 -8.37 5.25
N ALA A 32 7.68 -8.77 6.41
CA ALA A 32 6.26 -8.64 6.65
C ALA A 32 5.95 -7.15 6.54
N CYS A 33 5.13 -6.80 5.56
CA CYS A 33 4.71 -5.44 5.34
C CYS A 33 3.24 -5.32 5.75
N PRO A 34 2.94 -5.35 7.07
CA PRO A 34 1.57 -5.34 7.53
C PRO A 34 0.95 -4.00 7.19
N SER A 35 -0.12 -4.04 6.40
CA SER A 35 -0.95 -2.87 6.16
C SER A 35 -1.44 -2.31 7.50
N PRO A 36 -1.35 -0.99 7.75
CA PRO A 36 -1.89 -0.40 8.95
C PRO A 36 -3.41 -0.67 9.03
N SER A 37 -3.90 -1.12 10.19
CA SER A 37 -5.35 -1.27 10.39
C SER A 37 -6.05 0.09 10.36
N PHE A 38 -7.18 0.15 9.67
CA PHE A 38 -8.07 1.31 9.63
C PHE A 38 -8.52 1.77 11.02
N ASP A 39 -8.67 0.86 11.98
CA ASP A 39 -9.12 1.14 13.34
C ASP A 39 -8.10 1.95 14.15
N ARG A 40 -6.82 1.93 13.75
CA ARG A 40 -5.78 2.78 14.36
C ARG A 40 -5.84 4.24 13.92
N TYR A 41 -6.68 4.55 12.92
CA TYR A 41 -6.84 5.90 12.37
C TYR A 41 -8.30 6.32 12.39
N PRO A 42 -8.97 6.38 13.55
CA PRO A 42 -10.39 6.71 13.60
C PRO A 42 -10.67 8.09 13.00
N ALA A 43 -11.81 8.20 12.33
CA ALA A 43 -12.39 9.47 11.90
C ALA A 43 -12.53 10.41 13.10
N ARG A 44 -12.24 11.69 12.89
CA ARG A 44 -12.43 12.70 13.94
C ARG A 44 -13.89 13.11 13.95
N ALA A 45 -14.48 13.20 15.15
CA ALA A 45 -15.78 13.80 15.32
C ALA A 45 -15.72 15.27 14.88
N ALA A 46 -16.70 15.68 14.09
CA ALA A 46 -16.88 17.06 13.67
C ALA A 46 -18.36 17.41 13.80
N SER A 47 -18.66 18.59 14.33
CA SER A 47 -20.04 19.06 14.43
C SER A 47 -20.56 19.38 13.03
N ALA A 48 -21.69 18.77 12.68
CA ALA A 48 -22.34 19.04 11.41
C ALA A 48 -22.79 20.52 11.34
N PRO A 49 -22.55 21.22 10.22
CA PRO A 49 -23.04 22.57 10.03
C PRO A 49 -24.57 22.56 9.91
N ARG A 50 -25.21 23.65 10.37
CA ARG A 50 -26.68 23.81 10.29
C ARG A 50 -27.21 23.76 8.86
N LYS A 51 -26.41 24.24 7.90
CA LYS A 51 -26.71 24.18 6.47
C LYS A 51 -25.52 23.51 5.77
N PRO A 52 -25.69 22.28 5.24
CA PRO A 52 -24.67 21.63 4.43
C PRO A 52 -24.33 22.44 3.19
N ALA A 53 -23.09 22.28 2.69
CA ALA A 53 -22.68 22.91 1.45
C ALA A 53 -23.52 22.40 0.26
N ALA A 54 -23.88 23.32 -0.65
CA ALA A 54 -24.75 23.02 -1.79
C ALA A 54 -24.01 22.48 -3.02
N ALA A 55 -22.72 22.78 -3.15
CA ALA A 55 -21.88 22.35 -4.27
C ALA A 55 -20.39 22.32 -3.84
N PRO A 56 -19.55 21.50 -4.48
CA PRO A 56 -18.11 21.47 -4.22
C PRO A 56 -17.37 22.66 -4.84
N ARG A 57 -16.34 23.15 -4.17
CA ARG A 57 -15.42 24.21 -4.64
C ARG A 57 -14.20 23.59 -5.31
N LEU A 58 -14.12 23.73 -6.64
CA LEU A 58 -13.08 23.12 -7.46
C LEU A 58 -11.86 24.03 -7.60
N THR A 59 -10.87 23.88 -6.72
CA THR A 59 -9.70 24.79 -6.64
C THR A 59 -8.50 24.34 -7.47
N SER A 60 -8.26 23.04 -7.64
CA SER A 60 -7.14 22.50 -8.43
C SER A 60 -7.47 22.33 -9.92
N LYS A 61 -6.43 22.22 -10.77
CA LYS A 61 -6.60 21.94 -12.20
C LYS A 61 -7.30 20.59 -12.40
N GLU A 62 -6.85 19.55 -11.71
CA GLU A 62 -7.46 18.22 -11.68
C GLU A 62 -8.93 18.28 -11.26
N ALA A 63 -9.27 18.99 -10.17
CA ALA A 63 -10.65 19.08 -9.73
C ALA A 63 -11.57 19.76 -10.77
N ARG A 64 -11.05 20.71 -11.55
CA ARG A 64 -11.81 21.34 -12.66
C ARG A 64 -11.94 20.43 -13.87
N LEU A 65 -10.91 19.63 -14.16
CA LEU A 65 -10.92 18.64 -15.24
C LEU A 65 -12.02 17.60 -14.99
N TYR A 66 -12.10 17.09 -13.76
CA TYR A 66 -13.06 16.06 -13.34
C TYR A 66 -14.28 16.63 -12.59
N ARG A 67 -14.70 17.85 -12.95
CA ARG A 67 -15.79 18.58 -12.27
C ARG A 67 -17.11 17.82 -12.21
N THR A 68 -17.44 17.04 -13.24
CA THR A 68 -18.72 16.34 -13.34
C THR A 68 -18.80 15.24 -12.28
N VAL A 69 -17.85 14.31 -12.29
CA VAL A 69 -17.81 13.23 -11.29
C VAL A 69 -17.70 13.77 -9.87
N ILE A 70 -16.91 14.83 -9.63
CA ILE A 70 -16.82 15.44 -8.29
C ILE A 70 -18.17 16.02 -7.84
N ARG A 71 -18.93 16.66 -8.74
CA ARG A 71 -20.26 17.19 -8.42
C ARG A 71 -21.28 16.09 -8.17
N ASP A 72 -21.26 15.03 -8.98
CA ASP A 72 -22.18 13.90 -8.85
C ASP A 72 -21.93 13.18 -7.52
N GLU A 73 -20.66 12.88 -7.23
CA GLU A 73 -20.24 12.29 -5.97
C GLU A 73 -20.60 13.20 -4.79
N PHE A 74 -20.48 14.52 -4.93
CA PHE A 74 -20.87 15.45 -3.87
C PHE A 74 -22.37 15.37 -3.51
N THR A 75 -23.25 14.85 -4.36
CA THR A 75 -24.67 14.63 -4.00
C THR A 75 -24.86 13.45 -3.05
N GLN A 76 -23.91 12.52 -3.03
CA GLN A 76 -24.01 11.26 -2.29
C GLN A 76 -23.54 11.41 -0.82
N PRO A 77 -23.86 10.45 0.06
CA PRO A 77 -23.40 10.47 1.45
C PRO A 77 -21.88 10.44 1.62
N ALA A 78 -21.39 10.86 2.79
CA ALA A 78 -19.97 10.73 3.13
C ALA A 78 -19.56 9.25 3.18
N ASN A 79 -18.35 8.94 2.71
CA ASN A 79 -17.79 7.59 2.69
C ASN A 79 -16.35 7.53 3.24
N PHE A 80 -15.82 8.63 3.77
CA PHE A 80 -14.44 8.72 4.24
C PHE A 80 -14.29 9.67 5.44
N ALA A 81 -13.44 9.29 6.40
CA ALA A 81 -13.00 10.14 7.51
C ALA A 81 -14.12 10.93 8.22
N GLY A 82 -15.29 10.32 8.37
CA GLY A 82 -16.50 10.93 8.93
C GLY A 82 -17.33 11.61 7.86
N HIS A 83 -17.11 12.91 7.64
CA HIS A 83 -17.95 13.76 6.79
C HIS A 83 -17.33 14.03 5.41
N TYR A 84 -16.23 13.37 5.05
CA TYR A 84 -15.63 13.51 3.75
C TYR A 84 -16.21 12.47 2.78
N ARG A 85 -16.14 12.79 1.50
CA ARG A 85 -16.38 11.83 0.44
C ARG A 85 -15.17 11.74 -0.47
N VAL A 86 -14.71 10.52 -0.73
CA VAL A 86 -13.75 10.25 -1.81
C VAL A 86 -14.54 10.02 -3.09
N ALA A 87 -14.29 10.87 -4.09
CA ALA A 87 -14.76 10.75 -5.45
C ALA A 87 -13.65 10.14 -6.31
N THR A 88 -13.89 8.98 -6.92
CA THR A 88 -12.91 8.25 -7.75
C THR A 88 -13.31 8.28 -9.23
N TRP A 89 -12.33 8.33 -10.12
CA TRP A 89 -12.57 8.26 -11.57
C TRP A 89 -11.43 7.58 -12.31
N GLY A 90 -11.69 7.17 -13.55
CA GLY A 90 -10.65 6.68 -14.47
C GLY A 90 -9.95 7.83 -15.20
N CYS A 91 -8.66 7.68 -15.47
CA CYS A 91 -7.84 8.65 -16.22
C CYS A 91 -7.38 8.14 -17.61
N GLY A 92 -7.77 6.91 -17.99
CA GLY A 92 -7.22 6.19 -19.15
C GLY A 92 -7.22 4.67 -18.92
N THR A 93 -6.40 3.94 -19.67
CA THR A 93 -6.28 2.48 -19.59
C THR A 93 -5.69 2.06 -18.24
N ASP A 94 -6.47 1.29 -17.48
CA ASP A 94 -6.13 0.77 -16.15
C ASP A 94 -5.61 1.81 -15.13
N CYS A 95 -6.04 3.07 -15.30
CA CYS A 95 -5.68 4.13 -14.37
C CYS A 95 -6.86 4.65 -13.54
N ARG A 96 -6.60 5.03 -12.28
CA ARG A 96 -7.54 5.70 -11.39
C ARG A 96 -6.93 7.00 -10.87
N ASN A 97 -7.79 7.93 -10.46
CA ASN A 97 -7.42 9.07 -9.63
C ASN A 97 -8.63 9.44 -8.75
N PHE A 98 -8.44 10.33 -7.79
CA PHE A 98 -9.50 10.69 -6.85
C PHE A 98 -9.38 12.12 -6.32
N ALA A 99 -10.47 12.58 -5.72
CA ALA A 99 -10.50 13.77 -4.88
C ALA A 99 -11.19 13.45 -3.55
N ILE A 100 -10.71 14.06 -2.48
CA ILE A 100 -11.41 14.10 -1.20
C ILE A 100 -12.23 15.38 -1.17
N VAL A 101 -13.52 15.25 -0.86
CA VAL A 101 -14.47 16.36 -0.82
C VAL A 101 -15.02 16.50 0.58
N ASP A 102 -14.90 17.68 1.15
CA ASP A 102 -15.50 18.04 2.43
C ASP A 102 -16.98 18.40 2.23
N LYS A 103 -17.87 17.56 2.77
CA LYS A 103 -19.33 17.76 2.68
C LYS A 103 -19.83 18.96 3.50
N TYR A 104 -19.05 19.43 4.46
CA TYR A 104 -19.41 20.55 5.32
C TYR A 104 -18.93 21.88 4.73
N THR A 105 -17.67 21.95 4.30
CA THR A 105 -17.06 23.21 3.84
C THR A 105 -17.05 23.40 2.33
N SER A 106 -17.43 22.39 1.54
CA SER A 106 -17.28 22.29 0.08
C SER A 106 -15.86 22.19 -0.46
N ALA A 107 -14.82 22.19 0.39
CA ALA A 107 -13.44 22.12 -0.09
C ALA A 107 -13.17 20.79 -0.82
N THR A 108 -12.43 20.86 -1.94
CA THR A 108 -11.91 19.68 -2.63
C THR A 108 -10.39 19.62 -2.53
N TYR A 109 -9.89 18.39 -2.37
CA TYR A 109 -8.47 18.10 -2.20
C TYR A 109 -8.07 16.98 -3.15
N THR A 110 -7.11 17.26 -4.01
CA THR A 110 -6.47 16.27 -4.90
C THR A 110 -5.05 16.01 -4.42
N MET A 111 -4.46 14.89 -4.82
CA MET A 111 -3.03 14.65 -4.57
C MET A 111 -2.18 15.60 -5.43
N PRO A 112 -1.32 16.45 -4.84
CA PRO A 112 -0.49 17.36 -5.61
C PRO A 112 0.46 16.61 -6.54
N GLY A 113 0.47 16.96 -7.83
CA GLY A 113 1.37 16.37 -8.82
C GLY A 113 1.03 14.96 -9.25
N VAL A 114 -0.10 14.39 -8.82
CA VAL A 114 -0.56 13.05 -9.22
C VAL A 114 -1.76 13.16 -10.15
N GLN A 115 -1.56 12.80 -11.40
CA GLN A 115 -2.58 12.84 -12.46
C GLN A 115 -3.17 11.45 -12.74
N ALA A 116 -2.35 10.41 -12.56
CA ALA A 116 -2.74 9.02 -12.73
C ALA A 116 -2.12 8.17 -11.63
N ILE A 117 -2.84 7.14 -11.21
CA ILE A 117 -2.33 6.19 -10.22
C ILE A 117 -1.89 4.88 -10.89
N ALA A 118 -1.67 4.69 -12.21
CA ALA A 118 -1.32 3.40 -12.90
C ALA A 118 -1.49 2.02 -12.18
N GLY A 119 -2.38 1.18 -12.71
CA GLY A 119 -2.63 -0.18 -12.20
C GLY A 119 -1.44 -1.06 -12.54
N VAL A 120 -1.31 -2.17 -11.83
CA VAL A 120 -0.27 -3.17 -12.07
C VAL A 120 -0.99 -4.49 -12.27
N MET A 121 -0.63 -5.25 -13.30
CA MET A 121 -1.22 -6.56 -13.53
C MET A 121 -0.70 -7.57 -12.50
N GLY A 122 -1.49 -8.57 -12.15
CA GLY A 122 -1.08 -9.62 -11.20
C GLY A 122 -1.14 -9.22 -9.72
N ASN A 123 -1.98 -8.25 -9.34
CA ASN A 123 -2.32 -8.01 -7.93
C ASN A 123 -3.81 -7.70 -7.77
N ASP A 124 -4.33 -8.02 -6.59
CA ASP A 124 -5.74 -7.84 -6.22
C ASP A 124 -5.98 -6.65 -5.28
N GLU A 125 -5.01 -5.73 -5.18
CA GLU A 125 -5.14 -4.59 -4.27
C GLU A 125 -6.16 -3.58 -4.82
N GLU A 126 -7.09 -3.17 -3.95
CA GLU A 126 -7.93 -2.02 -4.26
C GLU A 126 -7.05 -0.78 -4.39
N ARG A 127 -7.30 -0.07 -5.48
CA ARG A 127 -6.42 0.97 -5.99
C ARG A 127 -6.40 2.20 -5.11
N VAL A 128 -7.56 2.52 -4.56
CA VAL A 128 -7.81 3.58 -3.60
C VAL A 128 -8.71 3.00 -2.52
N ASP A 129 -8.12 2.42 -1.48
CA ASP A 129 -8.85 1.79 -0.38
C ASP A 129 -9.01 2.76 0.80
N PHE A 130 -10.23 2.85 1.32
CA PHE A 130 -10.61 3.75 2.39
C PHE A 130 -11.89 3.28 3.09
N ARG A 131 -12.15 3.80 4.29
CA ARG A 131 -13.37 3.49 5.06
C ARG A 131 -14.03 4.75 5.63
N PRO A 132 -15.37 4.77 5.79
CA PRO A 132 -16.08 5.92 6.36
C PRO A 132 -15.60 6.31 7.75
N GLY A 133 -15.32 5.32 8.60
CA GLY A 133 -14.88 5.52 9.98
C GLY A 133 -13.38 5.76 10.15
N SER A 134 -12.59 5.88 9.07
CA SER A 134 -11.14 5.98 9.15
C SER A 134 -10.57 7.16 8.38
N ARG A 135 -9.46 7.70 8.87
CA ARG A 135 -8.61 8.70 8.21
C ARG A 135 -7.49 8.04 7.41
N LEU A 136 -7.36 6.73 7.46
CA LEU A 136 -6.42 5.98 6.63
C LEU A 136 -6.96 5.88 5.20
N LEU A 137 -6.13 6.25 4.24
CA LEU A 137 -6.34 6.02 2.81
C LEU A 137 -5.11 5.29 2.27
N ILE A 138 -5.35 4.22 1.53
CA ILE A 138 -4.31 3.39 0.94
C ILE A 138 -4.39 3.56 -0.56
N VAL A 139 -3.24 3.80 -1.19
CA VAL A 139 -3.12 3.82 -2.65
C VAL A 139 -2.22 2.69 -3.09
N ALA A 140 -2.67 1.87 -4.04
CA ALA A 140 -1.88 0.78 -4.61
C ALA A 140 -1.65 1.00 -6.11
N GLY A 141 -0.39 0.91 -6.55
CA GLY A 141 0.02 1.09 -7.95
C GLY A 141 1.27 1.96 -8.09
N CYS A 142 1.38 2.69 -9.20
CA CYS A 142 2.42 3.68 -9.44
C CYS A 142 1.83 5.06 -9.73
N PHE A 143 2.50 6.13 -9.34
CA PHE A 143 2.06 7.47 -9.70
C PHE A 143 2.55 7.85 -11.11
N ASN A 144 1.70 8.52 -11.88
CA ASN A 144 2.02 9.12 -13.19
C ASN A 144 2.75 8.17 -14.16
N ASP A 145 2.30 6.92 -14.25
CA ASP A 145 2.84 5.89 -15.14
C ASP A 145 4.31 5.54 -14.87
N ASP A 146 4.78 5.75 -13.64
CA ASP A 146 6.15 5.40 -13.22
C ASP A 146 6.42 3.88 -13.09
N CYS A 147 5.44 3.03 -13.39
CA CYS A 147 5.66 1.58 -13.44
C CYS A 147 6.53 1.26 -14.66
N ASP A 148 7.77 0.83 -14.43
CA ASP A 148 8.59 0.19 -15.47
C ASP A 148 8.07 -1.22 -15.79
N ASP A 149 8.63 -1.88 -16.79
CA ASP A 149 8.23 -3.23 -17.21
C ASP A 149 8.28 -4.25 -16.06
N ASN A 150 9.09 -3.99 -15.02
CA ASN A 150 9.24 -4.85 -13.85
C ASN A 150 8.36 -4.41 -12.67
N SER A 151 7.60 -3.33 -12.81
CA SER A 151 6.78 -2.73 -11.75
C SER A 151 7.56 -2.49 -10.44
N ALA A 152 8.86 -2.20 -10.53
CA ALA A 152 9.75 -2.12 -9.37
C ALA A 152 9.38 -0.97 -8.41
N LYS A 153 8.66 0.04 -8.93
CA LYS A 153 8.16 1.19 -8.17
C LYS A 153 6.72 1.03 -7.69
N ALA A 154 6.07 -0.09 -8.03
CA ALA A 154 4.73 -0.38 -7.57
C ALA A 154 4.73 -0.65 -6.07
N ALA A 155 3.85 0.03 -5.36
CA ALA A 155 3.77 -0.08 -3.92
C ALA A 155 2.37 0.18 -3.41
N ARG A 156 2.13 -0.25 -2.17
CA ARG A 156 1.05 0.26 -1.32
C ARG A 156 1.57 1.46 -0.56
N PHE A 157 0.96 2.61 -0.76
CA PHE A 157 1.26 3.85 -0.08
C PHE A 157 0.17 4.12 0.96
N PHE A 158 0.56 4.31 2.21
CA PHE A 158 -0.37 4.56 3.30
C PHE A 158 -0.38 6.04 3.65
N TYR A 159 -1.57 6.63 3.70
CA TYR A 159 -1.77 8.03 4.00
C TYR A 159 -2.72 8.22 5.17
N GLU A 160 -2.37 9.13 6.06
CA GLU A 160 -3.28 9.65 7.07
C GLU A 160 -3.85 10.99 6.59
N TRP A 161 -5.18 11.10 6.58
CA TRP A 161 -5.88 12.34 6.34
C TRP A 161 -5.83 13.27 7.55
N THR A 162 -5.34 14.50 7.32
CA THR A 162 -5.22 15.54 8.36
C THR A 162 -6.40 16.51 8.40
N GLY A 163 -7.36 16.37 7.49
CA GLY A 163 -8.43 17.34 7.26
C GLY A 163 -8.15 18.30 6.09
N THR A 164 -6.90 18.40 5.66
CA THR A 164 -6.48 19.30 4.56
C THR A 164 -5.48 18.68 3.60
N GLN A 165 -4.76 17.63 4.02
CA GLN A 165 -3.77 16.95 3.20
C GLN A 165 -3.68 15.45 3.55
N LEU A 166 -3.20 14.67 2.60
CA LEU A 166 -2.80 13.29 2.80
C LEU A 166 -1.33 13.26 3.22
N ARG A 167 -1.08 12.92 4.48
CA ARG A 167 0.28 12.75 5.00
C ARG A 167 0.71 11.31 4.82
N ARG A 168 1.75 11.06 4.04
CA ARG A 168 2.29 9.69 3.88
C ARG A 168 2.87 9.21 5.21
N ILE A 169 2.42 8.05 5.67
CA ILE A 169 2.84 7.44 6.94
C ILE A 169 3.62 6.14 6.74
N GLY A 170 3.63 5.59 5.53
CA GLY A 170 4.43 4.42 5.20
C GLY A 170 4.26 3.99 3.74
N THR A 171 5.07 3.03 3.34
CA THR A 171 5.03 2.38 2.03
C THR A 171 5.37 0.91 2.20
N CYS A 172 4.71 0.04 1.45
CA CYS A 172 4.99 -1.38 1.35
C CYS A 172 5.18 -1.79 -0.11
N PRO A 173 6.10 -2.72 -0.42
CA PRO A 173 6.13 -3.33 -1.75
C PRO A 173 4.77 -3.90 -2.12
N LEU A 174 4.38 -3.74 -3.39
CA LEU A 174 3.19 -4.39 -3.91
C LEU A 174 3.52 -5.86 -4.21
N ALA A 175 2.71 -6.78 -3.69
CA ALA A 175 2.82 -8.18 -4.08
C ALA A 175 2.25 -8.33 -5.49
N ILE A 176 3.09 -8.75 -6.44
CA ILE A 176 2.74 -8.90 -7.85
C ILE A 176 3.07 -10.33 -8.26
N GLU A 177 2.08 -11.05 -8.77
CA GLU A 177 2.26 -12.36 -9.35
C GLU A 177 3.06 -12.24 -10.65
N PRO A 178 4.07 -13.11 -10.87
CA PRO A 178 4.81 -13.11 -12.13
C PRO A 178 3.87 -13.37 -13.31
N LEU A 179 4.00 -12.57 -14.37
CA LEU A 179 3.33 -12.85 -15.63
C LEU A 179 3.83 -14.19 -16.16
N GLN A 180 2.90 -15.14 -16.40
CA GLN A 180 3.20 -16.45 -16.98
C GLN A 180 3.32 -16.38 -18.51
#